data_AF-M1CAI9-F1
#
_entry.id   AF-M1CAI9-F1
#
_cell.length_a   1.000
_cell.length_b   1.000
_cell.length_c   1.000
_cell.angle_alpha   90.00
_cell.angle_beta   90.00
_cell.angle_gamma   90.00
#
_symmetry.space_group_name_H-M   'P 1'
#
loop_
_entity.id
_entity.type
_entity.pdbx_description
1 polymer ?
#
loop_
_entity_poly.entity_id
_entity_poly.type
_entity_poly.pdbx_seq_one_letter_code
_entity_poly.pdbx_strand_id
1 'polypeptide(L)' 'MTATLIHSFNWALPTGQLPEKLNMEEAFGLTLQRADPLVVHPIPRLEAQVYGG' A
#
# COMPACT_ATOMS: atom_id res chain seq x y z
N MET A 1 -1.63 13.86 5.81
CA MET A 1 -1.91 13.20 4.52
C MET A 1 -2.33 11.73 4.66
N THR A 2 -1.89 11.00 5.69
CA THR A 2 -2.23 9.58 5.92
C THR A 2 -3.73 9.29 5.98
N ALA A 3 -4.49 10.07 6.76
CA ALA A 3 -5.94 9.87 6.90
C ALA A 3 -6.69 9.94 5.57
N THR A 4 -6.31 10.89 4.70
CA THR A 4 -6.88 11.02 3.36
C THR A 4 -6.61 9.79 2.51
N LEU A 5 -5.37 9.30 2.48
CA LEU A 5 -5.01 8.11 1.71
C LEU A 5 -5.81 6.88 2.18
N ILE A 6 -5.84 6.63 3.49
CA ILE A 6 -6.57 5.49 4.06
C ILE A 6 -8.07 5.58 3.76
N HIS A 7 -8.64 6.77 3.73
CA HIS A 7 -10.06 6.97 3.43
C HIS A 7 -10.41 6.89 1.93
N SER A 8 -9.50 7.29 1.05
CA SER A 8 -9.77 7.40 -0.40
C SER A 8 -9.77 6.06 -1.13
N PHE A 9 -9.05 5.06 -0.62
CA PHE A 9 -8.79 3.80 -1.33
C PHE A 9 -9.09 2.57 -0.47
N ASN A 10 -9.58 1.52 -1.13
CA ASN A 10 -9.39 0.16 -0.68
C ASN A 10 -7.98 -0.29 -1.11
N TRP A 11 -7.36 -1.17 -0.32
CA TRP A 11 -5.97 -1.58 -0.54
C TRP A 11 -5.90 -3.07 -0.80
N ALA A 12 -5.19 -3.45 -1.88
CA ALA A 12 -4.95 -4.84 -2.23
C ALA A 12 -3.44 -5.08 -2.41
N LEU A 13 -3.00 -6.32 -2.25
CA LEU A 13 -1.64 -6.68 -2.65
C LEU A 13 -1.55 -6.79 -4.19
N PRO A 14 -0.37 -6.50 -4.78
CA PRO A 14 -0.09 -6.82 -6.17
C PRO A 14 -0.44 -8.26 -6.52
N THR A 15 -0.89 -8.49 -7.76
CA THR A 15 -1.34 -9.81 -8.23
C THR A 15 -0.28 -10.88 -7.98
N GLY A 16 -0.70 -12.00 -7.37
CA GLY A 16 0.18 -13.13 -7.06
C GLY A 16 0.99 -12.98 -5.76
N GLN A 17 0.92 -11.83 -5.09
CA GLN A 17 1.55 -11.64 -3.78
C GLN A 17 0.59 -12.06 -2.66
N LEU A 18 1.09 -12.86 -1.73
CA LEU A 18 0.36 -13.31 -0.54
C LEU A 18 0.93 -12.59 0.69
N PRO A 19 0.09 -12.22 1.69
CA PRO A 19 0.56 -11.54 2.89
C PRO A 19 1.68 -12.28 3.62
N GLU A 20 1.62 -13.61 3.66
CA GLU A 20 2.59 -14.46 4.36
C GLU A 20 3.93 -14.54 3.64
N LYS A 21 3.99 -14.11 2.37
CA LYS A 21 5.20 -14.10 1.54
C LYS A 21 5.85 -12.72 1.46
N LEU A 22 5.34 -11.73 2.19
CA LEU A 22 5.96 -10.42 2.28
C LEU A 22 7.27 -10.50 3.07
N ASN A 23 8.35 -9.95 2.51
CA ASN A 23 9.60 -9.82 3.24
C ASN A 23 9.44 -8.74 4.32
N MET A 24 9.56 -9.15 5.58
CA MET A 24 9.49 -8.27 6.74
C MET A 24 10.86 -8.07 7.40
N GLU A 25 11.94 -8.56 6.81
CA GLU A 25 13.29 -8.28 7.28
C GLU A 25 13.62 -6.79 7.17
N GLU A 26 14.60 -6.34 7.93
CA GLU A 26 15.02 -4.94 8.01
C GLU A 26 16.36 -4.75 7.30
N ALA A 27 16.53 -3.61 6.61
CA ALA A 27 17.81 -3.19 6.07
C ALA A 27 18.67 -2.57 7.16
N PHE A 28 19.97 -2.88 7.15
CA PHE A 28 20.95 -2.21 8.01
C PHE A 28 21.33 -0.85 7.43
N GLY A 29 21.27 0.20 8.25
CA GLY A 29 21.59 1.56 7.84
C GLY A 29 21.37 2.58 8.94
N LEU A 30 21.47 3.86 8.61
CA LEU A 30 21.27 4.96 9.56
C LEU A 30 19.83 5.00 10.13
N THR A 31 18.86 4.50 9.36
CA THR A 31 17.46 4.39 9.77
C THR A 31 16.98 2.95 9.60
N LEU A 32 16.06 2.52 10.45
CA LEU A 32 15.43 1.20 10.33
C LEU A 32 14.39 1.22 9.20
N GLN A 33 14.69 0.55 8.09
CA GLN A 33 13.80 0.41 6.93
C GLN A 33 13.56 -1.07 6.64
N ARG A 34 12.50 -1.42 5.91
CA ARG A 34 12.33 -2.79 5.40
C ARG A 34 13.43 -3.14 4.39
N ALA A 35 13.87 -4.40 4.38
CA ALA A 35 14.84 -4.93 3.43
C ALA A 35 14.35 -4.79 1.99
N ASP A 36 13.07 -5.12 1.77
CA ASP A 36 12.36 -4.86 0.54
C ASP A 36 11.21 -3.85 0.78
N PRO A 37 10.98 -2.89 -0.13
CA PRO A 37 9.84 -1.99 -0.02
C PRO A 37 8.51 -2.73 -0.02
N LEU A 38 7.61 -2.40 0.91
CA LEU A 38 6.24 -2.89 0.89
C LEU A 38 5.43 -2.12 -0.16
N VAL A 39 4.73 -2.86 -1.03
CA VAL A 39 3.94 -2.30 -2.13
C VAL A 39 2.49 -2.75 -2.01
N VAL A 40 1.57 -1.85 -2.35
CA VAL A 40 0.13 -2.07 -2.37
C VAL A 40 -0.47 -1.46 -3.62
N HIS A 41 -1.55 -2.07 -4.11
CA HIS A 41 -2.37 -1.55 -5.20
C HIS A 41 -3.56 -0.76 -4.61
N PRO A 42 -3.60 0.57 -4.77
CA PRO A 42 -4.74 1.37 -4.32
C PRO A 42 -5.90 1.24 -5.30
N ILE A 43 -7.08 0.91 -4.79
CA ILE A 43 -8.33 0.78 -5.55
C ILE A 43 -9.25 1.91 -5.08
N PRO A 44 -9.72 2.82 -5.96
CA PRO A 44 -10.66 3.88 -5.57
C PRO A 44 -11.85 3.29 -4.82
N ARG A 45 -12.16 3.84 -3.64
CA ARG A 45 -13.26 3.32 -2.82
C ARG A 45 -14.63 3.68 -3.40
N LEU A 46 -14.72 4.80 -4.11
CA LEU A 46 -15.95 5.27 -4.76
C LEU A 46 -15.86 5.07 -6.28
N GLU A 47 -17.00 5.09 -6.94
CA GLU A 47 -17.08 5.03 -8.40
C GLU A 47 -16.42 6.27 -9.04
N ALA A 48 -15.80 6.09 -10.21
CA ALA A 48 -15.08 7.16 -10.91
C ALA A 48 -15.93 8.42 -11.14
N GLN A 49 -17.23 8.25 -11.39
CA GLN A 49 -18.16 9.37 -11.61
C GLN A 49 -18.31 10.30 -10.39
N VAL A 50 -18.04 9.80 -9.17
CA VAL A 50 -18.20 10.59 -7.93
C VAL A 50 -17.00 11.51 -7.70
N TYR A 51 -15.88 11.28 -8.38
CA TYR A 51 -14.68 12.12 -8.31
C TYR A 51 -14.65 13.24 -9.35
N GLY A 52 -15.43 13.13 -10.43
CA GLY A 52 -15.55 14.15 -11.47
C GLY A 52 -16.66 15.14 -11.13
N GLY A 53 -16.36 16.10 -10.25
CA GLY A 53 -17.20 17.28 -10.03
C GLY A 53 -17.14 18.27 -11.18
#